data_AF-A0A8T4ZDN9-F1
#
_entry.id   AF-A0A8T4ZDN9-F1
#
_cell.length_a   1.000
_cell.length_b   1.000
_cell.length_c   1.000
_cell.angle_alpha   90.00
_cell.angle_beta   90.00
_cell.angle_gamma   90.00
#
_symmetry.space_group_name_H-M   'P 1'
#
loop_
_entity.id
_entity.type
_entity.pdbx_description
1 polymer ?
#
loop_
_entity_poly.entity_id
_entity_poly.type
_entity_poly.pdbx_seq_one_letter_code
_entity_poly.pdbx_strand_id
1 'polypeptide(L)'
;MGYEDKVDVIDLIINVLREHEKNLDDLVARLENVVTKTESTRPSPAKTEIPAARIEAPKLMISAVIKNWGEFREKSLGASLVAFDVDEKKFNVSVLKDGVLYSYNEDIPELELRFKEKDQRIALEELNIGRAETVPTILRGRLKCGLEVSLKGLEVKLPEGSSVYKVSYDIDDDESRSWLSFQLKTDKKNIIRGMIKV
;
A
#
# COMPACT_ATOMS: atom_id res chain seq x y z
N MET A 1 -45.03 19.36 -9.78
CA MET A 1 -44.04 18.78 -8.86
C MET A 1 -42.78 19.58 -9.07
N GLY A 2 -42.63 20.55 -8.19
CA GLY A 2 -42.10 21.87 -8.47
C GLY A 2 -40.67 22.02 -7.98
N TYR A 3 -40.06 23.12 -8.39
CA TYR A 3 -38.69 23.50 -8.08
C TYR A 3 -38.37 23.52 -6.57
N GLU A 4 -39.39 23.60 -5.70
CA GLU A 4 -39.27 23.51 -4.24
C GLU A 4 -38.66 22.17 -3.77
N ASP A 5 -39.13 21.03 -4.26
CA ASP A 5 -38.59 19.71 -3.87
C ASP A 5 -37.10 19.56 -4.25
N LYS A 6 -36.67 20.22 -5.33
CA LYS A 6 -35.27 20.22 -5.77
C LYS A 6 -34.40 21.15 -4.94
N VAL A 7 -34.96 22.27 -4.47
CA VAL A 7 -34.27 23.21 -3.57
C VAL A 7 -34.09 22.57 -2.20
N ASP A 8 -35.11 21.88 -1.67
CA ASP A 8 -35.04 21.18 -0.38
C ASP A 8 -33.96 20.08 -0.35
N VAL A 9 -33.83 19.31 -1.45
CA VAL A 9 -32.77 18.30 -1.57
C VAL A 9 -31.38 18.94 -1.66
N ILE A 10 -31.25 20.08 -2.35
CA ILE A 10 -29.98 20.82 -2.41
C ILE A 10 -29.60 21.36 -1.03
N ASP A 11 -30.54 21.91 -0.27
CA ASP A 11 -30.29 22.39 1.08
C ASP A 11 -29.90 21.25 2.03
N LEU A 12 -30.50 20.06 1.88
CA LEU A 12 -30.08 18.87 2.61
C LEU A 12 -28.63 18.48 2.27
N ILE A 13 -28.26 18.47 0.99
CA ILE A 13 -26.89 18.16 0.55
C ILE A 13 -25.90 19.20 1.11
N ILE A 14 -26.24 20.48 1.05
CA ILE A 14 -25.40 21.56 1.58
C ILE A 14 -25.19 21.40 3.09
N ASN A 15 -26.22 21.04 3.83
CA ASN A 15 -26.13 20.81 5.27
C ASN A 15 -25.24 19.61 5.61
N VAL A 16 -25.38 18.49 4.89
CA VAL A 16 -24.53 17.31 5.07
C VAL A 16 -23.07 17.62 4.75
N LEU A 17 -22.80 18.33 3.64
CA LEU A 17 -21.45 18.73 3.27
C LEU A 17 -20.82 19.66 4.31
N ARG A 18 -21.58 20.61 4.86
CA ARG A 18 -21.13 21.52 5.92
C ARG A 18 -20.82 20.78 7.22
N GLU A 19 -21.62 19.77 7.56
CA GLU A 19 -21.36 18.91 8.72
C GLU A 19 -20.08 18.07 8.53
N HIS A 20 -19.85 17.55 7.32
CA HIS A 20 -18.63 16.82 7.00
C HIS A 20 -17.38 17.72 7.06
N GLU A 21 -17.46 18.95 6.54
CA GLU A 21 -16.38 19.94 6.62
C GLU A 21 -16.02 20.24 8.08
N LYS A 22 -17.03 20.50 8.92
CA LYS A 22 -16.83 20.73 10.35
C LYS A 22 -16.21 19.52 11.07
N ASN A 23 -16.66 18.31 10.74
CA ASN A 23 -16.11 17.10 11.34
C ASN A 23 -14.65 16.87 10.94
N LEU A 24 -14.26 17.23 9.71
CA LEU A 24 -12.86 17.18 9.27
C LEU A 24 -12.00 18.21 10.00
N ASP A 25 -12.48 19.45 10.16
CA ASP A 25 -11.78 20.50 10.91
C ASP A 25 -11.56 20.09 12.38
N ASP A 26 -12.57 19.50 13.02
CA ASP A 26 -12.46 19.01 14.40
C ASP A 26 -11.43 17.87 14.53
N LEU A 27 -11.34 16.98 13.53
CA LEU A 27 -10.34 15.91 13.50
C LEU A 27 -8.93 16.47 13.30
N VAL A 28 -8.76 17.47 12.43
CA VAL A 28 -7.48 18.17 12.22
C VAL A 28 -7.04 18.86 13.52
N ALA A 29 -7.94 19.59 14.18
CA ALA A 29 -7.63 20.24 15.46
C ALA A 29 -7.24 19.23 16.56
N ARG A 30 -7.88 18.05 16.58
CA ARG A 30 -7.51 16.97 17.53
C ARG A 30 -6.12 16.40 17.21
N LEU A 31 -5.79 16.22 15.94
CA LEU A 31 -4.46 15.77 15.51
C LEU A 31 -3.38 16.79 15.89
N GLU A 32 -3.60 18.07 15.63
CA GLU A 32 -2.68 19.15 16.04
C GLU A 32 -2.48 19.20 17.56
N ASN A 33 -3.54 18.99 18.34
CA ASN A 33 -3.46 18.90 19.80
C ASN A 33 -2.68 17.67 20.29
N VAL A 34 -2.73 16.55 19.56
CA VAL A 34 -1.93 15.37 19.89
C VAL A 34 -0.45 15.62 19.56
N VAL A 35 -0.16 16.20 18.39
CA VAL A 35 1.20 16.55 17.97
C VAL A 35 1.85 17.54 18.96
N THR A 36 1.16 18.61 19.31
CA THR A 36 1.67 19.62 20.27
C THR A 36 1.87 19.09 21.69
N LYS A 37 1.01 18.17 22.17
CA LYS A 37 1.22 17.46 23.44
C LYS A 37 2.45 16.56 23.41
N THR A 38 2.75 15.92 22.28
CA THR A 38 3.98 15.13 22.14
C THR A 38 5.24 15.99 22.10
N GLU A 39 5.17 17.21 21.57
CA GLU A 39 6.30 18.15 21.56
C GLU A 39 6.57 18.80 22.92
N SER A 40 5.51 19.02 23.71
CA SER A 40 5.59 19.70 25.02
C SER A 40 6.15 18.83 26.16
N THR A 41 6.47 17.56 25.91
CA THR A 41 7.06 16.64 26.92
C THR A 41 8.61 16.65 26.89
N ARG A 42 9.24 17.68 26.32
CA ARG A 42 10.71 17.88 26.37
C ARG A 42 11.10 18.70 27.61
N PRO A 43 11.86 18.16 28.58
CA PRO A 43 12.38 18.98 29.67
C PRO A 43 13.54 19.85 29.16
N SER A 44 13.48 21.15 29.46
CA SER A 44 14.56 22.13 29.27
C SER A 44 15.73 21.86 30.23
N PRO A 45 17.01 22.13 29.86
CA PRO A 45 18.15 21.79 30.70
C PRO A 45 18.42 22.87 31.75
N ALA A 46 18.23 22.54 33.03
CA ALA A 46 18.80 23.28 34.15
C ALA A 46 20.14 22.64 34.56
N LYS A 47 21.15 23.50 34.70
CA LYS A 47 22.57 23.20 34.94
C LYS A 47 22.79 22.41 36.24
N THR A 48 23.31 21.18 36.14
CA THR A 48 24.12 20.55 37.20
C THR A 48 25.11 19.57 36.58
N GLU A 49 26.39 19.74 36.88
CA GLU A 49 27.54 18.95 36.41
C GLU A 49 27.63 17.62 37.17
N ILE A 50 27.40 16.47 36.51
CA ILE A 50 27.70 15.10 37.00
C ILE A 50 28.04 14.19 35.78
N PRO A 51 29.03 13.27 35.85
CA PRO A 51 29.80 12.84 34.67
C PRO A 51 29.05 11.89 33.70
N ALA A 52 29.12 12.26 32.42
CA ALA A 52 28.95 11.51 31.18
C ALA A 52 28.56 10.01 31.26
N ALA A 53 27.33 9.71 31.65
CA ALA A 53 26.60 8.61 31.01
C ALA A 53 26.05 9.15 29.69
N ARG A 54 26.55 8.64 28.55
CA ARG A 54 25.95 8.92 27.23
C ARG A 54 24.48 8.53 27.28
N ILE A 55 23.60 9.50 27.47
CA ILE A 55 22.21 9.38 27.03
C ILE A 55 22.33 9.42 25.50
N GLU A 56 22.41 8.24 24.88
CA GLU A 56 22.23 8.14 23.43
C GLU A 56 20.89 8.81 23.13
N ALA A 57 20.94 9.94 22.43
CA ALA A 57 19.75 10.57 21.90
C ALA A 57 18.92 9.50 21.16
N PRO A 58 17.57 9.59 21.16
CA PRO A 58 16.75 8.65 20.38
C PRO A 58 17.29 8.67 18.96
N LYS A 59 17.79 7.53 18.49
CA LYS A 59 18.40 7.41 17.18
C LYS A 59 17.30 7.76 16.17
N LEU A 60 17.35 8.97 15.62
CA LEU A 60 16.42 9.45 14.61
C LEU A 60 16.48 8.46 13.44
N MET A 61 15.43 7.66 13.29
CA MET A 61 15.31 6.70 12.22
C MET A 61 14.76 7.43 11.00
N ILE A 62 15.58 7.50 9.96
CA ILE A 62 15.23 8.15 8.70
C ILE A 62 14.42 7.14 7.89
N SER A 63 13.27 7.56 7.33
CA SER A 63 12.51 6.75 6.37
C SER A 63 12.63 7.32 4.96
N ALA A 64 12.79 6.43 3.97
CA ALA A 64 12.92 6.78 2.56
C ALA A 64 12.09 5.83 1.70
N VAL A 65 11.15 6.38 0.93
CA VAL A 65 10.34 5.61 -0.02
C VAL A 65 10.97 5.70 -1.41
N ILE A 66 11.41 4.56 -1.95
CA ILE A 66 12.09 4.46 -3.24
C ILE A 66 11.12 3.83 -4.25
N LYS A 67 10.86 4.54 -5.35
CA LYS A 67 9.92 4.08 -6.41
C LYS A 67 10.56 3.12 -7.41
N ASN A 68 11.87 3.22 -7.62
CA ASN A 68 12.60 2.37 -8.56
C ASN A 68 13.16 1.14 -7.82
N TRP A 69 12.81 -0.07 -8.29
CA TRP A 69 13.28 -1.31 -7.66
C TRP A 69 14.80 -1.47 -7.71
N GLY A 70 15.46 -1.08 -8.80
CA GLY A 70 16.91 -1.17 -8.94
C GLY A 70 17.64 -0.34 -7.88
N GLU A 71 17.22 0.91 -7.70
CA GLU A 71 17.76 1.79 -6.66
C GLU A 71 17.46 1.25 -5.25
N PHE A 72 16.24 0.77 -5.02
CA PHE A 72 15.84 0.19 -3.73
C PHE A 72 16.72 -1.02 -3.39
N ARG A 73 16.91 -1.92 -4.36
CA ARG A 73 17.73 -3.12 -4.23
C ARG A 73 19.17 -2.76 -3.87
N GLU A 74 19.78 -1.81 -4.60
CA GLU A 74 21.16 -1.37 -4.35
C GLU A 74 21.34 -0.82 -2.93
N LYS A 75 20.40 0.02 -2.46
CA LYS A 75 20.44 0.55 -1.09
C LYS A 75 20.22 -0.55 -0.05
N SER A 76 19.41 -1.54 -0.36
CA SER A 76 18.97 -2.59 0.56
C SER A 76 19.87 -3.83 0.63
N LEU A 77 20.96 -3.89 -0.16
CA LEU A 77 21.87 -5.03 -0.16
C LEU A 77 22.45 -5.33 1.24
N GLY A 78 22.36 -6.58 1.68
CA GLY A 78 22.90 -7.04 2.97
C GLY A 78 22.17 -6.46 4.18
N ALA A 79 20.90 -6.12 4.03
CA ALA A 79 20.09 -5.58 5.13
C ALA A 79 19.97 -6.52 6.32
N SER A 80 19.82 -5.94 7.52
CA SER A 80 19.69 -6.69 8.77
C SER A 80 18.29 -7.29 8.96
N LEU A 81 17.25 -6.61 8.48
CA LEU A 81 15.86 -7.07 8.53
C LEU A 81 15.13 -6.61 7.28
N VAL A 82 14.41 -7.54 6.66
CA VAL A 82 13.50 -7.29 5.55
C VAL A 82 12.11 -7.70 5.99
N ALA A 83 11.13 -6.81 5.77
CA ALA A 83 9.73 -7.14 5.93
C ALA A 83 9.02 -6.93 4.60
N PHE A 84 8.14 -7.84 4.23
CA PHE A 84 7.27 -7.64 3.08
C PHE A 84 5.82 -7.87 3.49
N ASP A 85 4.92 -7.15 2.87
CA ASP A 85 3.49 -7.33 3.08
C ASP A 85 2.75 -7.20 1.75
N VAL A 86 1.64 -7.92 1.69
CA VAL A 86 0.74 -7.92 0.54
C VAL A 86 -0.60 -7.44 1.08
N ASP A 87 -0.94 -6.20 0.77
CA ASP A 87 -2.29 -5.70 0.98
C ASP A 87 -3.17 -5.99 -0.26
N GLU A 88 -4.44 -5.59 -0.24
CA GLU A 88 -5.39 -5.91 -1.32
C GLU A 88 -4.92 -5.50 -2.72
N LYS A 89 -4.10 -4.45 -2.84
CA LYS A 89 -3.71 -3.90 -4.15
C LYS A 89 -2.22 -3.60 -4.28
N LYS A 90 -1.42 -3.84 -3.25
CA LYS A 90 0.00 -3.48 -3.27
C LYS A 90 0.89 -4.53 -2.65
N PHE A 91 2.03 -4.68 -3.29
CA PHE A 91 3.18 -5.37 -2.75
C PHE A 91 4.10 -4.34 -2.09
N ASN A 92 4.36 -4.52 -0.80
CA ASN A 92 5.18 -3.61 0.00
C ASN A 92 6.42 -4.35 0.49
N VAL A 93 7.58 -3.69 0.41
CA VAL A 93 8.84 -4.19 0.97
C VAL A 93 9.50 -3.10 1.78
N SER A 94 9.82 -3.38 3.04
CA SER A 94 10.52 -2.47 3.94
C SER A 94 11.81 -3.10 4.45
N VAL A 95 12.86 -2.31 4.51
CA VAL A 95 14.21 -2.77 4.81
C VAL A 95 14.85 -1.85 5.84
N LEU A 96 15.30 -2.42 6.95
CA LEU A 96 16.12 -1.71 7.93
C LEU A 96 17.60 -1.96 7.62
N LYS A 97 18.34 -0.88 7.34
CA LYS A 97 19.78 -0.93 7.11
C LYS A 97 20.44 0.36 7.59
N ASP A 98 21.52 0.23 8.37
CA ASP A 98 22.32 1.36 8.88
C ASP A 98 21.50 2.44 9.61
N GLY A 99 20.37 2.06 10.22
CA GLY A 99 19.46 2.99 10.91
C GLY A 99 18.50 3.74 10.00
N VAL A 100 18.44 3.39 8.71
CA VAL A 100 17.50 3.92 7.72
C VAL A 100 16.47 2.85 7.37
N LEU A 101 15.19 3.25 7.32
CA LEU A 101 14.09 2.45 6.80
C LEU A 101 13.88 2.77 5.32
N TYR A 102 14.27 1.86 4.43
CA TYR A 102 13.92 1.95 3.03
C TYR A 102 12.61 1.24 2.77
N SER A 103 11.70 1.85 2.02
CA SER A 103 10.45 1.22 1.61
C SER A 103 10.27 1.27 0.10
N TYR A 104 9.81 0.16 -0.47
CA TYR A 104 9.38 0.02 -1.86
C TYR A 104 7.92 -0.43 -1.85
N ASN A 105 7.13 0.09 -2.78
CA ASN A 105 5.78 -0.40 -3.03
C ASN A 105 5.44 -0.36 -4.50
N GLU A 106 4.63 -1.30 -4.94
CA GLU A 106 4.06 -1.32 -6.26
C GLU A 106 2.65 -1.90 -6.27
N ASP A 107 1.87 -1.54 -7.29
CA ASP A 107 0.51 -2.02 -7.46
C ASP A 107 0.48 -3.46 -7.98
N ILE A 108 -0.36 -4.29 -7.37
CA ILE A 108 -0.77 -5.60 -7.85
C ILE A 108 -1.92 -5.38 -8.84
N PRO A 109 -1.84 -5.92 -10.08
CA PRO A 109 -2.89 -5.73 -11.06
C PRO A 109 -4.21 -6.39 -10.64
N GLU A 110 -5.30 -5.84 -11.18
CA GLU A 110 -6.61 -6.47 -11.22
C GLU A 110 -7.02 -6.58 -12.69
N LEU A 111 -7.62 -7.71 -13.07
CA LEU A 111 -8.13 -7.93 -14.42
C LEU A 111 -9.56 -8.44 -14.33
N GLU A 112 -10.48 -7.73 -14.98
CA GLU A 112 -11.88 -8.14 -15.11
C GLU A 112 -12.24 -8.28 -16.59
N LEU A 113 -12.80 -9.43 -16.94
CA LEU A 113 -13.23 -9.77 -18.29
C LEU A 113 -14.74 -10.04 -18.27
N ARG A 114 -15.51 -9.33 -19.10
CA ARG A 114 -16.92 -9.63 -19.30
C ARG A 114 -17.12 -10.34 -20.62
N PHE A 115 -17.74 -11.50 -20.57
CA PHE A 115 -18.05 -12.29 -21.74
C PHE A 115 -19.55 -12.51 -21.88
N LYS A 116 -20.00 -12.68 -23.12
CA LYS A 116 -21.36 -13.13 -23.43
C LYS A 116 -21.31 -14.31 -24.39
N GLU A 117 -22.04 -15.36 -24.05
CA GLU A 117 -22.19 -16.51 -24.91
C GLU A 117 -23.30 -16.23 -25.94
N LYS A 118 -22.96 -16.39 -27.23
CA LYS A 118 -23.92 -16.30 -28.34
C LYS A 118 -23.57 -17.37 -29.36
N ASP A 119 -24.53 -18.22 -29.70
CA ASP A 119 -24.42 -19.19 -30.79
C ASP A 119 -23.11 -20.03 -30.74
N GLN A 120 -22.80 -20.59 -29.56
CA GLN A 120 -21.58 -21.36 -29.28
C GLN A 120 -20.25 -20.59 -29.44
N ARG A 121 -20.32 -19.25 -29.49
CA ARG A 121 -19.15 -18.36 -29.48
C ARG A 121 -19.16 -17.51 -28.22
N ILE A 122 -17.96 -17.25 -27.70
CA ILE A 122 -17.74 -16.35 -26.57
C ILE A 122 -17.29 -15.00 -27.14
N ALA A 123 -18.09 -13.96 -26.92
CA ALA A 123 -17.70 -12.59 -27.24
C ALA A 123 -17.21 -11.89 -25.98
N LEU A 124 -16.01 -11.33 -26.01
CA LEU A 124 -15.53 -10.40 -24.98
C LEU A 124 -16.25 -9.07 -25.17
N GLU A 125 -17.08 -8.68 -24.21
CA GLU A 125 -17.81 -7.41 -24.21
C GLU A 125 -16.99 -6.29 -23.59
N GLU A 126 -16.23 -6.60 -22.53
CA GLU A 126 -15.48 -5.60 -21.77
C GLU A 126 -14.20 -6.19 -21.19
N LEU A 127 -13.13 -5.39 -21.22
CA LEU A 127 -11.83 -5.68 -20.63
C LEU A 127 -11.44 -4.51 -19.73
N ASN A 128 -11.32 -4.77 -18.44
CA ASN A 128 -10.86 -3.78 -17.46
C ASN A 128 -9.54 -4.21 -16.85
N ILE A 129 -8.50 -3.40 -17.05
CA ILE A 129 -7.12 -3.63 -16.62
C ILE A 129 -6.68 -2.61 -15.54
N GLY A 130 -7.59 -1.73 -15.10
CA GLY A 130 -7.25 -0.65 -14.18
C GLY A 130 -6.27 0.35 -14.79
N ARG A 131 -4.99 0.25 -14.42
CA ARG A 131 -3.94 1.22 -14.77
C ARG A 131 -3.08 0.73 -15.93
N ALA A 132 -2.71 1.61 -16.86
CA ALA A 132 -1.87 1.24 -18.00
C ALA A 132 -0.50 0.68 -17.58
N GLU A 133 0.03 1.15 -16.45
CA GLU A 133 1.33 0.76 -15.92
C GLU A 133 1.37 -0.68 -15.40
N THR A 134 0.22 -1.33 -15.21
CA THR A 134 0.12 -2.73 -14.73
C THR A 134 -0.07 -3.73 -15.86
N VAL A 135 -0.35 -3.27 -17.09
CA VAL A 135 -0.49 -4.13 -18.29
C VAL A 135 0.71 -5.08 -18.47
N PRO A 136 1.98 -4.63 -18.37
CA PRO A 136 3.11 -5.55 -18.52
C PRO A 136 3.12 -6.66 -17.46
N THR A 137 2.71 -6.36 -16.23
CA THR A 137 2.61 -7.33 -15.13
C THR A 137 1.58 -8.41 -15.44
N ILE A 138 0.41 -8.00 -15.97
CA ILE A 138 -0.67 -8.92 -16.35
C ILE A 138 -0.23 -9.90 -17.42
N LEU A 139 0.45 -9.39 -18.45
CA LEU A 139 0.88 -10.22 -19.58
C LEU A 139 2.04 -11.16 -19.22
N ARG A 140 2.90 -10.77 -18.27
CA ARG A 140 4.11 -11.51 -17.90
C ARG A 140 3.94 -12.41 -16.68
N GLY A 141 2.91 -12.19 -15.86
CA GLY A 141 2.77 -12.85 -14.56
C GLY A 141 3.89 -12.46 -13.58
N ARG A 142 4.43 -11.25 -13.69
CA ARG A 142 5.57 -10.79 -12.88
C ARG A 142 5.47 -9.30 -12.56
N LEU A 143 5.59 -8.95 -11.28
CA LEU A 143 5.60 -7.57 -10.81
C LEU A 143 6.75 -6.75 -11.40
N LYS A 144 6.70 -5.41 -11.28
CA LYS A 144 7.77 -4.53 -11.79
C LYS A 144 9.09 -4.78 -11.06
N CYS A 145 9.05 -5.15 -9.78
CA CYS A 145 10.24 -5.55 -9.05
C CYS A 145 10.86 -6.85 -9.59
N GLY A 146 10.08 -7.68 -10.28
CA GLY A 146 10.51 -8.93 -10.86
C GLY A 146 10.07 -10.19 -10.09
N LEU A 147 9.24 -10.04 -9.06
CA LEU A 147 8.62 -11.14 -8.33
C LEU A 147 7.52 -11.80 -9.18
N GLU A 148 7.53 -13.13 -9.28
CA GLU A 148 6.50 -13.88 -10.01
C GLU A 148 5.22 -13.96 -9.18
N VAL A 149 4.08 -13.96 -9.88
CA VAL A 149 2.76 -13.96 -9.27
C VAL A 149 1.89 -15.02 -9.92
N SER A 150 1.09 -15.71 -9.10
CA SER A 150 0.19 -16.75 -9.59
C SER A 150 -1.20 -16.18 -9.87
N LEU A 151 -1.84 -16.66 -10.94
CA LEU A 151 -3.17 -16.21 -11.35
C LEU A 151 -4.26 -17.03 -10.64
N LYS A 152 -5.21 -16.36 -10.01
CA LYS A 152 -6.45 -16.94 -9.49
C LYS A 152 -7.64 -16.34 -10.23
N GLY A 153 -8.50 -17.20 -10.76
CA GLY A 153 -9.68 -16.78 -11.51
C GLY A 153 -10.97 -17.16 -10.80
N LEU A 154 -11.93 -16.23 -10.77
CA LEU A 154 -13.29 -16.45 -10.30
C LEU A 154 -14.26 -16.11 -11.42
N GLU A 155 -15.02 -17.10 -11.87
CA GLU A 155 -16.13 -16.90 -12.79
C GLU A 155 -17.42 -16.60 -12.02
N VAL A 156 -18.10 -15.52 -12.39
CA VAL A 156 -19.40 -15.12 -11.86
C VAL A 156 -20.38 -15.08 -13.02
N LYS A 157 -21.36 -15.98 -13.02
CA LYS A 157 -22.43 -16.02 -14.02
C LYS A 157 -23.51 -14.99 -13.67
N LEU A 158 -23.91 -14.19 -14.65
CA LEU A 158 -24.95 -13.17 -14.51
C LEU A 158 -26.30 -13.69 -15.06
N PRO A 159 -27.44 -13.17 -14.54
CA PRO A 159 -28.78 -13.63 -14.93
C PRO A 159 -29.10 -13.49 -16.43
N GLU A 160 -28.53 -12.47 -17.07
CA GLU A 160 -28.69 -12.18 -18.50
C GLU A 160 -27.87 -13.07 -19.46
N GLY A 161 -27.23 -14.13 -18.96
CA GLY A 161 -26.42 -15.06 -19.76
C GLY A 161 -25.02 -14.53 -20.11
N SER A 162 -24.60 -13.41 -19.51
CA SER A 162 -23.20 -12.96 -19.50
C SER A 162 -22.46 -13.57 -18.31
N SER A 163 -21.13 -13.62 -18.39
CA SER A 163 -20.26 -14.05 -17.29
C SER A 163 -19.14 -13.05 -17.10
N VAL A 164 -18.83 -12.77 -15.84
CA VAL A 164 -17.69 -11.93 -15.45
C VAL A 164 -16.61 -12.85 -14.90
N TYR A 165 -15.44 -12.81 -15.52
CA TYR A 165 -14.26 -13.50 -15.03
C TYR A 165 -13.34 -12.49 -14.34
N LYS A 166 -13.26 -12.59 -13.01
CA LYS A 166 -12.34 -11.78 -12.20
C LYS A 166 -11.05 -12.53 -11.99
N VAL A 167 -9.95 -11.89 -12.34
CA VAL A 167 -8.60 -12.42 -12.19
C VAL A 167 -7.90 -11.63 -11.09
N SER A 168 -7.54 -12.33 -10.03
CA SER A 168 -6.67 -11.83 -8.97
C SER A 168 -5.29 -12.48 -9.07
N TYR A 169 -4.30 -11.79 -8.51
CA TYR A 169 -2.93 -12.27 -8.46
C TYR A 169 -2.58 -12.60 -7.02
N ASP A 170 -2.01 -13.78 -6.83
CA ASP A 170 -1.62 -14.30 -5.53
C ASP A 170 -0.10 -14.37 -5.44
N ILE A 171 0.40 -13.85 -4.32
CA ILE A 171 1.82 -13.78 -4.01
C ILE A 171 2.09 -14.82 -2.93
N ASP A 172 2.90 -15.83 -3.27
CA ASP A 172 3.29 -16.86 -2.32
C ASP A 172 4.35 -16.35 -1.34
N ASP A 173 4.21 -16.70 -0.07
CA ASP A 173 5.10 -16.22 0.98
C ASP A 173 6.49 -16.83 0.92
N ASP A 174 6.58 -18.13 0.65
CA ASP A 174 7.85 -18.82 0.67
C ASP A 174 8.69 -18.46 -0.56
N GLU A 175 8.01 -18.33 -1.71
CA GLU A 175 8.58 -17.79 -2.93
C GLU A 175 9.04 -16.35 -2.73
N SER A 176 8.20 -15.47 -2.16
CA SER A 176 8.56 -14.07 -1.87
C SER A 176 9.79 -13.97 -0.98
N ARG A 177 9.85 -14.78 0.09
CA ARG A 177 11.02 -14.83 0.98
C ARG A 177 12.27 -15.30 0.24
N SER A 178 12.16 -16.35 -0.56
CA SER A 178 13.29 -16.90 -1.32
C SER A 178 13.81 -15.90 -2.36
N TRP A 179 12.88 -15.25 -3.06
CA TRP A 179 13.17 -14.23 -4.06
C TRP A 179 13.83 -12.99 -3.43
N LEU A 180 13.27 -12.45 -2.34
CA LEU A 180 13.85 -11.31 -1.62
C LEU A 180 15.23 -11.62 -1.04
N SER A 181 15.42 -12.83 -0.50
CA SER A 181 16.71 -13.31 -0.01
C SER A 181 17.78 -13.27 -1.11
N PHE A 182 17.44 -13.76 -2.30
CA PHE A 182 18.32 -13.71 -3.46
C PHE A 182 18.58 -12.28 -3.95
N GLN A 183 17.53 -11.46 -4.09
CA GLN A 183 17.66 -10.11 -4.62
C GLN A 183 18.47 -9.18 -3.71
N LEU A 184 18.24 -9.27 -2.40
CA LEU A 184 18.82 -8.38 -1.39
C LEU A 184 20.09 -8.95 -0.73
N LYS A 185 20.47 -10.20 -1.04
CA LYS A 185 21.60 -10.90 -0.40
C LYS A 185 21.48 -10.94 1.12
N THR A 186 20.27 -11.24 1.60
CA THR A 186 19.94 -11.35 3.02
C THR A 186 19.50 -12.78 3.33
N ASP A 187 19.83 -13.27 4.52
CA ASP A 187 19.39 -14.59 4.99
C ASP A 187 17.85 -14.65 5.08
N LYS A 188 17.23 -15.71 4.53
CA LYS A 188 15.78 -15.93 4.54
C LYS A 188 15.17 -15.84 5.94
N LYS A 189 15.92 -16.19 6.99
CA LYS A 189 15.47 -16.09 8.39
C LYS A 189 15.26 -14.64 8.88
N ASN A 190 15.93 -13.69 8.22
CA ASN A 190 15.81 -12.26 8.49
C ASN A 190 14.72 -11.60 7.63
N ILE A 191 13.88 -12.40 6.97
CA ILE A 191 12.78 -11.95 6.14
C ILE A 191 11.46 -12.38 6.78
N ILE A 192 10.63 -11.40 7.10
CA ILE A 192 9.34 -11.59 7.76
C ILE A 192 8.19 -11.12 6.89
N ARG A 193 7.01 -11.73 7.06
CA ARG A 193 5.76 -11.19 6.54
C ARG A 193 5.19 -10.17 7.52
N GLY A 194 4.92 -8.96 7.04
CA GLY A 194 4.45 -7.81 7.81
C GLY A 194 5.20 -6.52 7.46
N MET A 195 5.09 -5.53 8.34
CA MET A 195 5.71 -4.22 8.15
C MET A 195 6.64 -3.88 9.33
N ILE A 196 7.72 -3.17 9.04
CA ILE A 196 8.57 -2.56 10.08
C ILE A 196 7.88 -1.27 10.52
N LYS A 197 7.56 -1.15 11.80
CA LYS A 197 7.06 0.08 12.43
C LYS A 197 8.16 0.71 13.28
N VAL A 198 8.16 2.04 13.33
CA VAL A 198 9.14 2.87 14.04
C VAL A 198 8.39 3.80 14.97
#